data_AF-A0A950K9H0-F1
#
_entry.id   AF-A0A950K9H0-F1
#
_cell.length_a   1.000
_cell.length_b   1.000
_cell.length_c   1.000
_cell.angle_alpha   90.00
_cell.angle_beta   90.00
_cell.angle_gamma   90.00
#
_symmetry.space_group_name_H-M   'P 1'
#
loop_
_entity.id
_entity.type
_entity.pdbx_description
1 polymer ?
#
loop_
_entity_poly.entity_id
_entity_poly.type
_entity_poly.pdbx_seq_one_letter_code
_entity_poly.pdbx_strand_id
1 'polypeptide(L)'
;KRYKGIPSAQLSFDLLNEPAGVDAAGYVAAMKPAIDAIRREDPDRRILAEGLKWGNAPVPELLALKVDFSTRGYAPMGISHYGASWIPDAAKMPHPTWPLRQGVGDHLYGEGQAELHAPLVFRDFFAADTPFAIRVNTVSQKTRLVVRSGDKVLLDKLFEPGPGEGEWKKAVWVDAYKVWQNVYDRDYTATIPAGSSEVRLEAREGDWLTFSRIRMGAIDIVPADLDWGRKPGTFTIGPDGRVDLSAAPVLYDRATHQKEQVTPWKALEAQGARVHVGEWGAFNRTPHPVALAWMEDCLRNWKEAGWGWALWELRGGFGVLDSNRADVPYEDFRGHKLDRKMLELLRAY
;
A
#
# COMPACT_ATOMS: atom_id res chain seq x y z
N LYS A 1 -32.49 22.18 14.22
CA LYS A 1 -33.97 22.29 14.16
C LYS A 1 -34.68 20.95 14.21
N ARG A 2 -34.68 20.13 13.15
CA ARG A 2 -35.41 18.84 13.09
C ARG A 2 -35.13 17.92 14.29
N TYR A 3 -33.88 17.79 14.68
CA TYR A 3 -33.44 16.89 15.75
C TYR A 3 -33.17 17.59 17.10
N LYS A 4 -33.62 18.84 17.25
CA LYS A 4 -33.41 19.60 18.49
C LYS A 4 -33.98 18.83 19.68
N GLY A 5 -33.20 18.71 20.74
CA GLY A 5 -33.61 18.02 21.98
C GLY A 5 -33.41 16.49 21.97
N ILE A 6 -33.04 15.88 20.83
CA ILE A 6 -32.57 14.48 20.83
C ILE A 6 -31.22 14.44 21.55
N PRO A 7 -31.05 13.65 22.62
CA PRO A 7 -29.81 13.63 23.39
C PRO A 7 -28.58 13.30 22.55
N SER A 8 -27.45 13.93 22.85
CA SER A 8 -26.17 13.67 22.16
C SER A 8 -25.61 12.26 22.38
N ALA A 9 -26.19 11.49 23.30
CA ALA A 9 -25.93 10.06 23.45
C ALA A 9 -26.57 9.20 22.34
N GLN A 10 -27.55 9.74 21.60
CA GLN A 10 -28.28 9.04 20.53
C GLN A 10 -28.00 9.64 19.13
N LEU A 11 -27.52 10.89 19.07
CA LEU A 11 -27.28 11.58 17.82
C LEU A 11 -26.10 12.55 17.94
N SER A 12 -25.19 12.49 16.97
CA SER A 12 -24.15 13.49 16.75
C SER A 12 -24.18 13.96 15.31
N PHE A 13 -23.55 15.09 15.02
CA PHE A 13 -23.37 15.56 13.64
C PHE A 13 -21.88 15.51 13.28
N ASP A 14 -21.55 14.76 12.25
CA ASP A 14 -20.27 14.86 11.56
C ASP A 14 -20.46 15.77 10.34
N LEU A 15 -19.69 16.86 10.25
CA LEU A 15 -20.04 17.98 9.37
C LEU A 15 -19.52 17.84 7.94
N LEU A 16 -18.31 17.31 7.78
CA LEU A 16 -17.65 17.24 6.49
C LEU A 16 -16.74 16.02 6.43
N ASN A 17 -17.06 15.11 5.51
CA ASN A 17 -16.27 13.91 5.24
C ASN A 17 -14.95 14.26 4.55
N GLU A 18 -13.86 13.72 5.10
CA GLU A 18 -12.52 13.63 4.55
C GLU A 18 -12.00 14.92 3.90
N PRO A 19 -11.87 16.02 4.66
CA PRO A 19 -11.39 17.28 4.12
C PRO A 19 -9.96 17.14 3.56
N ALA A 20 -9.78 17.64 2.34
CA ALA A 20 -8.52 17.62 1.60
C ALA A 20 -8.37 18.89 0.76
N GLY A 21 -7.12 19.22 0.38
CA GLY A 21 -6.82 20.39 -0.47
C GLY A 21 -7.03 21.75 0.19
N VAL A 22 -7.09 21.82 1.53
CA VAL A 22 -7.24 23.04 2.32
C VAL A 22 -6.28 23.02 3.51
N ASP A 23 -5.85 24.19 3.97
CA ASP A 23 -5.06 24.34 5.19
C ASP A 23 -5.94 24.40 6.45
N ALA A 24 -5.32 24.38 7.64
CA ALA A 24 -6.07 24.39 8.90
C ALA A 24 -6.90 25.66 9.07
N ALA A 25 -6.37 26.83 8.66
CA ALA A 25 -7.07 28.11 8.78
C ALA A 25 -8.33 28.15 7.91
N GLY A 26 -8.23 27.74 6.66
CA GLY A 26 -9.36 27.63 5.75
C GLY A 26 -10.41 26.62 6.23
N TYR A 27 -9.96 25.49 6.78
CA TYR A 27 -10.88 24.48 7.32
C TYR A 27 -11.64 25.00 8.55
N VAL A 28 -10.96 25.66 9.50
CA VAL A 28 -11.61 26.31 10.65
C VAL A 28 -12.60 27.38 10.20
N ALA A 29 -12.22 28.22 9.23
CA ALA A 29 -13.08 29.26 8.68
C ALA A 29 -14.35 28.69 8.04
N ALA A 30 -14.26 27.53 7.38
CA ALA A 30 -15.41 26.83 6.81
C ALA A 30 -16.31 26.17 7.88
N MET A 31 -15.71 25.56 8.91
CA MET A 31 -16.43 24.81 9.94
C MET A 31 -17.14 25.70 10.96
N LYS A 32 -16.50 26.79 11.37
CA LYS A 32 -16.98 27.64 12.48
C LYS A 32 -18.41 28.18 12.27
N PRO A 33 -18.77 28.75 11.11
CA PRO A 33 -20.13 29.27 10.90
C PRO A 33 -21.20 28.19 11.02
N ALA A 34 -20.93 26.97 10.53
CA ALA A 34 -21.84 25.83 10.63
C ALA A 34 -22.02 25.39 12.08
N ILE A 35 -20.92 25.25 12.83
CA ILE A 35 -20.93 24.89 14.25
C ILE A 35 -21.73 25.91 15.07
N ASP A 36 -21.48 27.20 14.87
CA ASP A 36 -22.18 28.28 15.58
C ASP A 36 -23.68 28.28 15.25
N ALA A 37 -24.03 28.04 14.00
CA ALA A 37 -25.44 27.95 13.58
C ALA A 37 -26.15 26.74 14.21
N ILE A 38 -25.50 25.57 14.26
CA ILE A 38 -26.05 24.37 14.90
C ILE A 38 -26.28 24.63 16.39
N ARG A 39 -25.28 25.18 17.09
CA ARG A 39 -25.37 25.43 18.53
C ARG A 39 -26.33 26.55 18.92
N ARG A 40 -26.58 27.52 18.03
CA ARG A 40 -27.66 28.49 18.22
C ARG A 40 -29.03 27.81 18.29
N GLU A 41 -29.21 26.76 17.51
CA GLU A 41 -30.45 25.98 17.48
C GLU A 41 -30.51 24.94 18.62
N ASP A 42 -29.41 24.26 18.89
CA ASP A 42 -29.28 23.17 19.87
C ASP A 42 -27.89 23.22 20.54
N PRO A 43 -27.73 23.94 21.68
CA PRO A 43 -26.44 24.17 22.33
C PRO A 43 -25.71 22.89 22.76
N ASP A 44 -26.47 21.82 23.03
CA ASP A 44 -25.96 20.56 23.57
C ASP A 44 -25.62 19.53 22.48
N ARG A 45 -25.82 19.87 21.19
CA ARG A 45 -25.52 18.96 20.08
C ARG A 45 -24.02 18.68 20.03
N ARG A 46 -23.68 17.40 20.17
CA ARG A 46 -22.33 16.87 19.91
C ARG A 46 -22.03 16.93 18.42
N ILE A 47 -20.88 17.52 18.10
CA ILE A 47 -20.40 17.73 16.74
C ILE A 47 -19.01 17.08 16.62
N LEU A 48 -18.81 16.33 15.54
CA LEU A 48 -17.52 15.77 15.15
C LEU A 48 -16.95 16.61 14.00
N ALA A 49 -15.63 16.71 13.98
CA ALA A 49 -14.86 17.22 12.87
C ALA A 49 -13.80 16.20 12.48
N GLU A 50 -13.68 15.97 11.18
CA GLU A 50 -12.69 15.03 10.68
C GLU A 50 -11.33 15.68 10.50
N GLY A 51 -10.27 14.87 10.54
CA GLY A 51 -8.91 15.33 10.25
C GLY A 51 -8.70 15.80 8.82
N LEU A 52 -7.71 16.66 8.61
CA LEU A 52 -7.22 17.00 7.27
C LEU A 52 -6.58 15.78 6.59
N LYS A 53 -6.27 15.91 5.30
CA LYS A 53 -5.66 14.85 4.49
C LYS A 53 -6.50 13.58 4.55
N TRP A 54 -7.79 13.72 4.26
CA TRP A 54 -8.75 12.61 4.29
C TRP A 54 -8.82 11.93 5.68
N GLY A 55 -8.92 12.72 6.75
CA GLY A 55 -9.06 12.18 8.11
C GLY A 55 -7.77 11.68 8.77
N ASN A 56 -6.60 11.84 8.14
CA ASN A 56 -5.32 11.31 8.62
C ASN A 56 -4.49 12.32 9.44
N ALA A 57 -4.81 13.62 9.38
CA ALA A 57 -4.05 14.66 10.06
C ALA A 57 -4.89 15.39 11.13
N PRO A 58 -4.45 15.40 12.40
CA PRO A 58 -5.08 16.20 13.45
C PRO A 58 -5.10 17.70 13.11
N VAL A 59 -6.11 18.41 13.61
CA VAL A 59 -6.27 19.87 13.42
C VAL A 59 -6.47 20.54 14.78
N PRO A 60 -5.38 20.84 15.52
CA PRO A 60 -5.47 21.41 16.88
C PRO A 60 -6.29 22.69 16.97
N GLU A 61 -6.33 23.49 15.90
CA GLU A 61 -7.07 24.76 15.82
C GLU A 61 -8.59 24.56 16.02
N LEU A 62 -9.12 23.37 15.70
CA LEU A 62 -10.53 23.05 15.92
C LEU A 62 -10.89 22.78 17.40
N LEU A 63 -9.89 22.58 18.29
CA LEU A 63 -10.13 22.41 19.73
C LEU A 63 -10.90 23.60 20.33
N ALA A 64 -10.60 24.82 19.87
CA ALA A 64 -11.28 26.03 20.32
C ALA A 64 -12.79 26.00 20.03
N LEU A 65 -13.22 25.20 19.05
CA LEU A 65 -14.62 25.00 18.70
C LEU A 65 -15.29 23.89 19.51
N LYS A 66 -14.61 23.24 20.46
CA LYS A 66 -15.15 22.21 21.36
C LYS A 66 -15.87 21.07 20.59
N VAL A 67 -15.29 20.66 19.47
CA VAL A 67 -15.75 19.49 18.69
C VAL A 67 -14.99 18.25 19.13
N ASP A 68 -15.56 17.09 18.83
CA ASP A 68 -14.81 15.84 18.88
C ASP A 68 -14.18 15.56 17.53
N PHE A 69 -13.23 14.64 17.51
CA PHE A 69 -12.45 14.36 16.31
C PHE A 69 -12.71 12.96 15.79
N SER A 70 -12.84 12.87 14.46
CA SER A 70 -12.96 11.63 13.71
C SER A 70 -11.69 11.44 12.87
N THR A 71 -11.01 10.32 13.08
CA THR A 71 -9.86 9.87 12.28
C THR A 71 -10.25 8.69 11.38
N ARG A 72 -9.27 8.13 10.65
CA ARG A 72 -9.42 7.02 9.73
C ARG A 72 -8.51 5.85 10.08
N GLY A 73 -8.93 4.66 9.66
CA GLY A 73 -8.17 3.42 9.80
C GLY A 73 -7.92 2.74 8.46
N TYR A 74 -7.43 3.49 7.47
CA TYR A 74 -7.13 2.96 6.14
C TYR A 74 -5.62 2.83 5.86
N ALA A 75 -4.74 3.24 6.77
CA ALA A 75 -3.31 3.08 6.57
C ALA A 75 -2.83 1.64 6.86
N PRO A 76 -1.95 1.06 6.02
CA PRO A 76 -1.51 1.56 4.71
C PRO A 76 -2.55 1.27 3.61
N MET A 77 -2.68 2.20 2.65
CA MET A 77 -3.63 2.08 1.53
C MET A 77 -3.41 0.82 0.69
N GLY A 78 -2.17 0.32 0.61
CA GLY A 78 -1.84 -0.94 -0.07
C GLY A 78 -2.46 -2.19 0.56
N ILE A 79 -2.98 -2.11 1.79
CA ILE A 79 -3.73 -3.19 2.45
C ILE A 79 -5.22 -2.89 2.43
N SER A 80 -5.62 -1.68 2.83
CA SER A 80 -7.04 -1.34 2.95
C SER A 80 -7.73 -1.21 1.59
N HIS A 81 -7.01 -0.85 0.53
CA HIS A 81 -7.56 -0.54 -0.78
C HIS A 81 -6.90 -1.30 -1.94
N TYR A 82 -6.17 -2.39 -1.64
CA TYR A 82 -5.63 -3.27 -2.68
C TYR A 82 -6.73 -3.65 -3.68
N GLY A 83 -6.47 -3.46 -4.98
CA GLY A 83 -7.43 -3.79 -6.05
C GLY A 83 -8.73 -2.97 -6.08
N ALA A 84 -8.85 -1.87 -5.32
CA ALA A 84 -10.01 -0.97 -5.36
C ALA A 84 -10.02 -0.13 -6.65
N SER A 85 -11.02 -0.30 -7.51
CA SER A 85 -11.04 0.33 -8.84
C SER A 85 -11.13 1.86 -8.83
N TRP A 86 -11.57 2.46 -7.72
CA TRP A 86 -11.65 3.90 -7.54
C TRP A 86 -10.37 4.52 -7.00
N ILE A 87 -9.37 3.71 -6.62
CA ILE A 87 -8.06 4.20 -6.20
C ILE A 87 -7.12 4.20 -7.41
N PRO A 88 -6.51 5.36 -7.74
CA PRO A 88 -5.49 5.43 -8.78
C PRO A 88 -4.40 4.38 -8.55
N ASP A 89 -4.03 3.67 -9.61
CA ASP A 89 -2.97 2.65 -9.58
C ASP A 89 -3.18 1.47 -8.62
N ALA A 90 -4.39 1.24 -8.09
CA ALA A 90 -4.68 0.06 -7.26
C ALA A 90 -4.38 -1.27 -7.97
N ALA A 91 -4.50 -1.32 -9.30
CA ALA A 91 -4.12 -2.47 -10.12
C ALA A 91 -2.61 -2.70 -10.22
N LYS A 92 -1.79 -1.68 -9.89
CA LYS A 92 -0.33 -1.74 -9.85
C LYS A 92 0.22 -1.99 -8.45
N MET A 93 -0.64 -1.95 -7.42
CA MET A 93 -0.20 -2.21 -6.06
C MET A 93 0.35 -3.64 -5.95
N PRO A 94 1.47 -3.82 -5.23
CA PRO A 94 2.01 -5.15 -5.00
C PRO A 94 1.02 -5.98 -4.19
N HIS A 95 1.16 -7.30 -4.30
CA HIS A 95 0.36 -8.19 -3.49
C HIS A 95 0.59 -7.89 -1.99
N PRO A 96 -0.48 -7.68 -1.20
CA PRO A 96 -0.35 -7.17 0.16
C PRO A 96 0.24 -8.23 1.10
N THR A 97 1.00 -7.75 2.08
CA THR A 97 1.54 -8.53 3.21
C THR A 97 1.24 -7.80 4.51
N TRP A 98 1.10 -8.53 5.62
CA TRP A 98 1.07 -7.95 6.95
C TRP A 98 1.99 -8.73 7.91
N PRO A 99 2.96 -8.08 8.59
CA PRO A 99 3.34 -6.67 8.41
C PRO A 99 3.76 -6.37 6.97
N LEU A 100 3.69 -5.10 6.54
CA LEU A 100 4.12 -4.70 5.21
C LEU A 100 5.64 -4.86 5.11
N ARG A 101 6.08 -5.66 4.15
CA ARG A 101 7.49 -5.92 3.91
C ARG A 101 7.97 -5.31 2.62
N GLN A 102 9.25 -5.01 2.58
CA GLN A 102 9.92 -4.56 1.38
C GLN A 102 9.82 -5.65 0.31
N GLY A 103 9.23 -5.32 -0.83
CA GLY A 103 9.13 -6.26 -1.94
C GLY A 103 10.35 -6.20 -2.86
N VAL A 104 10.19 -6.76 -4.06
CA VAL A 104 11.24 -6.75 -5.08
C VAL A 104 11.46 -5.32 -5.58
N GLY A 105 12.71 -4.87 -5.57
CA GLY A 105 13.12 -3.59 -6.16
C GLY A 105 13.14 -3.64 -7.69
N ASP A 106 12.82 -2.54 -8.35
CA ASP A 106 12.82 -2.46 -9.82
C ASP A 106 14.19 -2.14 -10.44
N HIS A 107 15.16 -1.70 -9.64
CA HIS A 107 16.49 -1.32 -10.12
C HIS A 107 17.47 -2.48 -10.15
N LEU A 108 18.26 -2.57 -11.23
CA LEU A 108 19.51 -3.32 -11.29
C LEU A 108 20.65 -2.33 -11.54
N TYR A 109 21.65 -2.37 -10.68
CA TYR A 109 22.76 -1.42 -10.66
C TYR A 109 24.00 -2.01 -11.33
N GLY A 110 24.51 -1.30 -12.32
CA GLY A 110 25.74 -1.61 -13.05
C GLY A 110 26.99 -1.40 -12.20
N GLU A 111 28.15 -1.81 -12.72
CA GLU A 111 29.43 -1.68 -12.01
C GLU A 111 29.80 -0.23 -11.68
N GLY A 112 29.28 0.74 -12.44
CA GLY A 112 29.42 2.17 -12.16
C GLY A 112 28.75 2.60 -10.85
N GLN A 113 27.87 1.77 -10.29
CA GLN A 113 27.15 1.99 -9.04
C GLN A 113 27.63 0.97 -7.98
N ALA A 114 28.96 0.89 -7.76
CA ALA A 114 29.61 -0.18 -7.00
C ALA A 114 28.99 -0.49 -5.62
N GLU A 115 28.56 0.53 -4.87
CA GLU A 115 27.92 0.34 -3.57
C GLU A 115 26.54 -0.35 -3.67
N LEU A 116 25.82 -0.16 -4.78
CA LEU A 116 24.49 -0.73 -5.00
C LEU A 116 24.50 -1.98 -5.88
N HIS A 117 25.61 -2.23 -6.58
CA HIS A 117 25.79 -3.34 -7.48
C HIS A 117 25.66 -4.68 -6.75
N ALA A 118 24.58 -5.39 -7.04
CA ALA A 118 24.30 -6.73 -6.51
C ALA A 118 23.39 -7.50 -7.48
N PRO A 119 23.44 -8.84 -7.46
CA PRO A 119 22.50 -9.67 -8.21
C PRO A 119 21.10 -9.62 -7.60
N LEU A 120 20.08 -9.55 -8.45
CA LEU A 120 18.72 -9.95 -8.09
C LEU A 120 18.58 -11.45 -8.32
N VAL A 121 18.25 -12.19 -7.26
CA VAL A 121 18.18 -13.66 -7.32
C VAL A 121 16.80 -14.16 -6.92
N PHE A 122 16.22 -15.04 -7.74
CA PHE A 122 15.02 -15.80 -7.41
C PHE A 122 15.38 -17.28 -7.30
N ARG A 123 15.13 -17.87 -6.13
CA ARG A 123 15.32 -19.29 -5.84
C ARG A 123 13.99 -20.02 -5.98
N ASP A 124 13.99 -21.04 -6.80
CA ASP A 124 12.86 -21.95 -7.03
C ASP A 124 13.37 -23.23 -7.69
N PHE A 125 12.61 -24.33 -7.63
CA PHE A 125 12.93 -25.56 -8.36
C PHE A 125 12.15 -25.64 -9.67
N PHE A 126 12.82 -25.39 -10.79
CA PHE A 126 12.23 -25.44 -12.13
C PHE A 126 12.26 -26.87 -12.66
N ALA A 127 11.20 -27.65 -12.41
CA ALA A 127 11.12 -29.06 -12.82
C ALA A 127 11.14 -29.30 -14.34
N ALA A 128 10.80 -28.29 -15.14
CA ALA A 128 10.77 -28.32 -16.59
C ALA A 128 11.34 -27.02 -17.17
N ASP A 129 11.65 -27.04 -18.47
CA ASP A 129 12.03 -25.83 -19.21
C ASP A 129 10.94 -24.77 -19.05
N THR A 130 11.31 -23.64 -18.47
CA THR A 130 10.39 -22.60 -18.04
C THR A 130 10.62 -21.33 -18.84
N PRO A 131 9.61 -20.78 -19.53
CA PRO A 131 9.73 -19.50 -20.22
C PRO A 131 10.07 -18.38 -19.25
N PHE A 132 11.10 -17.61 -19.57
CA PHE A 132 11.50 -16.41 -18.84
C PHE A 132 11.27 -15.16 -19.68
N ALA A 133 10.78 -14.09 -19.06
CA ALA A 133 10.75 -12.77 -19.66
C ALA A 133 11.01 -11.69 -18.60
N ILE A 134 11.84 -10.71 -18.91
CA ILE A 134 11.97 -9.46 -18.16
C ILE A 134 11.49 -8.30 -19.03
N ARG A 135 10.57 -7.50 -18.51
CA ARG A 135 10.12 -6.27 -19.17
C ARG A 135 10.97 -5.10 -18.71
N VAL A 136 12.03 -4.81 -19.45
CA VAL A 136 12.91 -3.67 -19.17
C VAL A 136 12.15 -2.37 -19.40
N ASN A 137 12.20 -1.47 -18.43
CA ASN A 137 11.49 -0.21 -18.43
C ASN A 137 12.40 0.95 -18.84
N THR A 138 13.30 1.40 -17.97
CA THR A 138 14.23 2.49 -18.28
C THR A 138 15.67 2.00 -18.19
N VAL A 139 16.54 2.46 -19.09
CA VAL A 139 17.98 2.22 -18.98
C VAL A 139 18.71 3.55 -19.00
N SER A 140 19.67 3.73 -18.08
CA SER A 140 20.55 4.89 -18.03
C SER A 140 21.86 4.62 -18.73
N GLN A 141 22.27 5.54 -19.61
CA GLN A 141 23.52 5.52 -20.36
C GLN A 141 23.78 4.23 -21.13
N LYS A 142 24.48 3.30 -20.50
CA LYS A 142 24.85 1.98 -21.01
C LYS A 142 24.62 1.02 -19.87
N THR A 143 24.05 -0.15 -20.14
CA THR A 143 23.96 -1.22 -19.14
C THR A 143 23.98 -2.58 -19.83
N ARG A 144 24.77 -3.54 -19.33
CA ARG A 144 24.71 -4.93 -19.80
C ARG A 144 23.95 -5.79 -18.81
N LEU A 145 22.76 -6.23 -19.18
CA LEU A 145 21.99 -7.20 -18.42
C LEU A 145 22.46 -8.61 -18.74
N VAL A 146 22.83 -9.37 -17.71
CA VAL A 146 23.11 -10.80 -17.82
C VAL A 146 22.17 -11.56 -16.90
N VAL A 147 21.44 -12.51 -17.46
CA VAL A 147 20.58 -13.45 -16.72
C VAL A 147 21.21 -14.83 -16.76
N ARG A 148 21.33 -15.48 -15.60
CA ARG A 148 21.97 -16.79 -15.44
C ARG A 148 21.12 -17.75 -14.64
N SER A 149 21.39 -19.04 -14.83
CA SER A 149 21.02 -20.10 -13.88
C SER A 149 22.24 -20.98 -13.64
N GLY A 150 22.76 -20.96 -12.41
CA GLY A 150 24.11 -21.47 -12.13
C GLY A 150 25.14 -20.79 -13.03
N ASP A 151 25.97 -21.59 -13.70
CA ASP A 151 26.98 -21.09 -14.64
C ASP A 151 26.44 -20.81 -16.05
N LYS A 152 25.19 -21.20 -16.35
CA LYS A 152 24.61 -21.04 -17.69
C LYS A 152 24.09 -19.62 -17.87
N VAL A 153 24.56 -18.94 -18.92
CA VAL A 153 24.00 -17.67 -19.38
C VAL A 153 22.71 -17.94 -20.16
N LEU A 154 21.60 -17.35 -19.71
CA LEU A 154 20.28 -17.44 -20.32
C LEU A 154 20.00 -16.26 -21.25
N LEU A 155 20.46 -15.06 -20.86
CA LEU A 155 20.34 -13.82 -21.61
C LEU A 155 21.61 -12.98 -21.35
N ASP A 156 22.18 -12.41 -22.40
CA ASP A 156 23.22 -11.37 -22.32
C ASP A 156 22.82 -10.26 -23.30
N LYS A 157 22.43 -9.11 -22.77
CA LYS A 157 21.94 -7.99 -23.55
C LYS A 157 22.63 -6.71 -23.13
N LEU A 158 23.35 -6.11 -24.08
CA LEU A 158 23.84 -4.76 -23.96
C LEU A 158 22.76 -3.76 -24.38
N PHE A 159 22.53 -2.75 -23.54
CA PHE A 159 21.65 -1.62 -23.78
C PHE A 159 22.47 -0.35 -23.91
N GLU A 160 22.23 0.43 -24.95
CA GLU A 160 22.93 1.68 -25.25
C GLU A 160 21.92 2.81 -25.56
N PRO A 161 21.22 3.34 -24.54
CA PRO A 161 20.49 4.59 -24.64
C PRO A 161 21.21 5.71 -25.41
N GLY A 162 20.46 6.40 -26.26
CA GLY A 162 20.97 7.52 -27.07
C GLY A 162 19.84 8.38 -27.65
N PRO A 163 20.20 9.41 -28.43
CA PRO A 163 19.21 10.23 -29.13
C PRO A 163 18.52 9.42 -30.24
N GLY A 164 17.36 9.90 -30.69
CA GLY A 164 16.68 9.37 -31.87
C GLY A 164 15.90 8.08 -31.61
N GLU A 165 15.81 7.24 -32.64
CA GLU A 165 15.05 5.99 -32.65
C GLU A 165 15.95 4.78 -32.32
N GLY A 166 15.37 3.74 -31.73
CA GLY A 166 16.06 2.50 -31.36
C GLY A 166 15.09 1.44 -30.86
N GLU A 167 15.56 0.48 -30.06
CA GLU A 167 14.69 -0.50 -29.40
C GLU A 167 13.75 0.14 -28.36
N TRP A 168 14.03 1.38 -27.97
CA TRP A 168 13.27 2.14 -27.00
C TRP A 168 12.04 2.83 -27.60
N LYS A 169 11.01 2.96 -26.78
CA LYS A 169 9.78 3.71 -27.07
C LYS A 169 9.97 5.22 -26.98
N LYS A 170 10.88 5.68 -26.11
CA LYS A 170 11.12 7.10 -25.88
C LYS A 170 12.57 7.36 -25.46
N ALA A 171 13.23 8.31 -26.12
CA ALA A 171 14.51 8.84 -25.67
C ALA A 171 14.29 10.01 -24.70
N VAL A 172 15.03 10.06 -23.60
CA VAL A 172 14.96 11.15 -22.62
C VAL A 172 16.36 11.65 -22.28
N TRP A 173 16.62 12.92 -22.56
CA TRP A 173 17.83 13.59 -22.10
C TRP A 173 17.66 14.06 -20.67
N VAL A 174 18.58 13.68 -19.78
CA VAL A 174 18.57 14.10 -18.38
C VAL A 174 19.70 15.10 -18.15
N ASP A 175 19.34 16.37 -18.13
CA ASP A 175 20.31 17.47 -18.12
C ASP A 175 21.22 17.48 -16.88
N ALA A 176 20.66 17.14 -15.71
CA ALA A 176 21.40 17.13 -14.44
C ALA A 176 22.62 16.19 -14.46
N TYR A 177 22.53 15.08 -15.20
CA TYR A 177 23.60 14.09 -15.29
C TYR A 177 24.30 14.10 -16.66
N LYS A 178 23.78 14.85 -17.63
CA LYS A 178 24.26 14.90 -19.02
C LYS A 178 24.26 13.54 -19.72
N VAL A 179 23.18 12.79 -19.51
CA VAL A 179 23.04 11.41 -20.02
C VAL A 179 21.69 11.18 -20.69
N TRP A 180 21.63 10.15 -21.53
CA TRP A 180 20.38 9.60 -22.04
C TRP A 180 19.84 8.54 -21.09
N GLN A 181 18.55 8.64 -20.77
CA GLN A 181 17.78 7.62 -20.07
C GLN A 181 16.59 7.23 -20.95
N ASN A 182 16.70 6.09 -21.64
CA ASN A 182 15.68 5.72 -22.62
C ASN A 182 14.67 4.75 -22.01
N VAL A 183 13.40 4.94 -22.35
CA VAL A 183 12.28 4.09 -21.93
C VAL A 183 12.06 3.02 -22.99
N TYR A 184 12.35 1.78 -22.63
CA TYR A 184 12.20 0.60 -23.47
C TYR A 184 10.77 0.06 -23.45
N ASP A 185 10.23 -0.20 -22.25
CA ASP A 185 8.91 -0.82 -22.09
C ASP A 185 8.78 -2.05 -23.01
N ARG A 186 9.74 -2.97 -22.90
CA ARG A 186 9.91 -4.10 -23.83
C ARG A 186 10.33 -5.38 -23.11
N ASP A 187 9.80 -6.50 -23.58
CA ASP A 187 10.13 -7.83 -23.07
C ASP A 187 11.42 -8.36 -23.72
N TYR A 188 12.30 -8.90 -22.88
CA TYR A 188 13.48 -9.67 -23.27
C TYR A 188 13.35 -11.07 -22.70
N THR A 189 13.44 -12.09 -23.55
CA THR A 189 13.03 -13.45 -23.24
C THR A 189 14.18 -14.43 -23.24
N ALA A 190 14.08 -15.47 -22.41
CA ALA A 190 14.99 -16.61 -22.39
C ALA A 190 14.22 -17.87 -21.96
N THR A 191 14.93 -19.00 -21.84
CA THR A 191 14.38 -20.23 -21.24
C THR A 191 15.22 -20.62 -20.04
N ILE A 192 14.58 -20.79 -18.89
CA ILE A 192 15.19 -21.36 -17.69
C ILE A 192 15.20 -22.88 -17.88
N PRO A 193 16.35 -23.55 -17.86
CA PRO A 193 16.41 -25.00 -18.05
C PRO A 193 15.71 -25.78 -16.94
N ALA A 194 15.19 -26.95 -17.29
CA ALA A 194 14.78 -27.95 -16.31
C ALA A 194 15.95 -28.29 -15.36
N GLY A 195 15.64 -28.43 -14.07
CA GLY A 195 16.61 -28.71 -13.00
C GLY A 195 17.30 -27.47 -12.42
N SER A 196 17.03 -26.28 -12.93
CA SER A 196 17.49 -25.03 -12.33
C SER A 196 16.93 -24.84 -10.92
N SER A 197 17.78 -24.36 -10.00
CA SER A 197 17.40 -24.02 -8.61
C SER A 197 17.38 -22.52 -8.34
N GLU A 198 17.87 -21.71 -9.28
CA GLU A 198 17.85 -20.25 -9.20
C GLU A 198 17.89 -19.59 -10.57
N VAL A 199 17.41 -18.35 -10.62
CA VAL A 199 17.62 -17.40 -11.72
C VAL A 199 18.24 -16.14 -11.13
N ARG A 200 19.35 -15.70 -11.71
CA ARG A 200 20.15 -14.55 -11.29
C ARG A 200 20.16 -13.50 -12.38
N LEU A 201 19.80 -12.27 -12.04
CA LEU A 201 19.83 -11.12 -12.94
C LEU A 201 20.87 -10.12 -12.42
N GLU A 202 21.77 -9.70 -13.28
CA GLU A 202 22.88 -8.79 -12.94
C GLU A 202 23.09 -7.76 -14.04
N ALA A 203 23.21 -6.49 -13.66
CA ALA A 203 23.72 -5.45 -14.55
C ALA A 203 25.26 -5.49 -14.49
N ARG A 204 25.90 -6.27 -15.37
CA ARG A 204 27.34 -6.57 -15.34
C ARG A 204 28.25 -5.47 -15.88
N GLU A 205 27.69 -4.44 -16.48
CA GLU A 205 28.45 -3.33 -17.07
C GLU A 205 27.58 -2.09 -17.01
N GLY A 206 28.17 -0.91 -16.85
CA GLY A 206 27.50 0.37 -17.02
C GLY A 206 26.82 0.95 -15.77
N ASP A 207 25.74 1.71 -15.97
CA ASP A 207 25.11 2.56 -14.94
C ASP A 207 23.97 1.86 -14.19
N TRP A 208 22.75 1.83 -14.73
CA TRP A 208 21.62 1.09 -14.16
C TRP A 208 20.50 0.91 -15.18
N LEU A 209 19.64 -0.08 -14.91
CA LEU A 209 18.35 -0.24 -15.56
C LEU A 209 17.24 -0.49 -14.55
N THR A 210 16.01 -0.22 -14.96
CA THR A 210 14.79 -0.64 -14.25
C THR A 210 13.98 -1.62 -15.07
N PHE A 211 13.15 -2.42 -14.40
CA PHE A 211 12.18 -3.31 -15.04
C PHE A 211 10.79 -3.14 -14.44
N SER A 212 9.74 -3.43 -15.21
CA SER A 212 8.36 -3.33 -14.75
C SER A 212 7.73 -4.69 -14.43
N ARG A 213 8.35 -5.78 -14.88
CA ARG A 213 7.85 -7.14 -14.69
C ARG A 213 8.93 -8.20 -14.94
N ILE A 214 8.88 -9.29 -14.19
CA ILE A 214 9.58 -10.55 -14.50
C ILE A 214 8.55 -11.67 -14.53
N ARG A 215 8.58 -12.51 -15.57
CA ARG A 215 7.77 -13.72 -15.71
C ARG A 215 8.65 -14.95 -15.77
N MET A 216 8.29 -15.97 -15.00
CA MET A 216 8.93 -17.29 -14.98
C MET A 216 7.82 -18.36 -15.02
N GLY A 217 7.43 -18.78 -16.21
CA GLY A 217 6.26 -19.63 -16.39
C GLY A 217 4.98 -18.95 -15.91
N ALA A 218 4.33 -19.52 -14.89
CA ALA A 218 3.13 -18.96 -14.27
C ALA A 218 3.42 -17.89 -13.20
N ILE A 219 4.69 -17.76 -12.77
CA ILE A 219 5.11 -16.78 -11.77
C ILE A 219 5.17 -15.41 -12.46
N ASP A 220 4.48 -14.42 -11.89
CA ASP A 220 4.47 -13.04 -12.35
C ASP A 220 4.91 -12.11 -11.21
N ILE A 221 6.05 -11.45 -11.40
CA ILE A 221 6.69 -10.59 -10.40
C ILE A 221 6.61 -9.16 -10.89
N VAL A 222 5.88 -8.33 -10.14
CA VAL A 222 5.84 -6.88 -10.33
C VAL A 222 6.62 -6.24 -9.18
N PRO A 223 7.63 -5.40 -9.47
CA PRO A 223 8.35 -4.67 -8.43
C PRO A 223 7.42 -3.87 -7.53
N ALA A 224 7.73 -3.88 -6.24
CA ALA A 224 6.94 -3.24 -5.19
C ALA A 224 7.69 -2.07 -4.54
N ASP A 225 9.00 -2.00 -4.76
CA ASP A 225 9.88 -0.96 -4.25
C ASP A 225 10.54 -0.26 -5.45
N LEU A 226 10.14 0.99 -5.66
CA LEU A 226 10.61 1.81 -6.78
C LEU A 226 11.63 2.86 -6.32
N ASP A 227 12.01 2.81 -5.05
CA ASP A 227 12.94 3.77 -4.47
C ASP A 227 14.37 3.51 -4.99
N TRP A 228 15.07 4.58 -5.30
CA TRP A 228 16.49 4.53 -5.59
C TRP A 228 17.30 4.12 -4.33
N GLY A 229 18.43 3.43 -4.53
CA GLY A 229 19.38 3.12 -3.47
C GLY A 229 19.11 1.80 -2.76
N ARG A 230 18.14 1.02 -3.22
CA ARG A 230 17.78 -0.29 -2.66
C ARG A 230 18.62 -1.37 -3.34
N LYS A 231 19.57 -1.96 -2.61
CA LYS A 231 20.38 -3.05 -3.16
C LYS A 231 19.48 -4.23 -3.57
N PRO A 232 19.66 -4.80 -4.78
CA PRO A 232 18.99 -6.03 -5.19
C PRO A 232 19.17 -7.16 -4.16
N GLY A 233 18.10 -7.93 -3.96
CA GLY A 233 18.02 -8.97 -2.96
C GLY A 233 17.99 -10.38 -3.53
N THR A 234 18.04 -11.37 -2.63
CA THR A 234 17.73 -12.76 -2.93
C THR A 234 16.37 -13.10 -2.35
N PHE A 235 15.52 -13.70 -3.17
CA PHE A 235 14.17 -14.10 -2.82
C PHE A 235 13.93 -15.57 -3.12
N THR A 236 13.03 -16.19 -2.37
CA THR A 236 12.54 -17.54 -2.64
C THR A 236 11.13 -17.43 -3.22
N ILE A 237 10.77 -18.29 -4.17
CA ILE A 237 9.39 -18.43 -4.63
C ILE A 237 8.67 -19.43 -3.71
N GLY A 238 7.57 -18.99 -3.12
CA GLY A 238 6.70 -19.81 -2.29
C GLY A 238 5.87 -20.81 -3.12
N PRO A 239 5.26 -21.82 -2.47
CA PRO A 239 4.48 -22.85 -3.15
C PRO A 239 3.22 -22.32 -3.87
N ASP A 240 2.79 -21.09 -3.57
CA ASP A 240 1.71 -20.38 -4.25
C ASP A 240 2.17 -19.61 -5.49
N GLY A 241 3.43 -19.75 -5.90
CA GLY A 241 4.02 -19.07 -7.04
C GLY A 241 4.32 -17.60 -6.80
N ARG A 242 4.37 -17.15 -5.53
CA ARG A 242 4.67 -15.77 -5.15
C ARG A 242 6.03 -15.63 -4.50
N VAL A 243 6.57 -14.42 -4.51
CA VAL A 243 7.81 -14.11 -3.81
C VAL A 243 7.57 -14.19 -2.30
N ASP A 244 8.32 -15.06 -1.62
CA ASP A 244 8.35 -15.11 -0.16
C ASP A 244 9.13 -13.90 0.38
N LEU A 245 8.40 -13.01 1.03
CA LEU A 245 8.94 -11.80 1.65
C LEU A 245 9.22 -11.97 3.14
N SER A 246 9.05 -13.17 3.72
CA SER A 246 9.16 -13.41 5.17
C SER A 246 10.48 -12.90 5.79
N ALA A 247 11.59 -13.00 5.06
CA ALA A 247 12.91 -12.51 5.46
C ALA A 247 13.19 -11.05 5.06
N ALA A 248 12.32 -10.41 4.27
CA ALA A 248 12.51 -9.04 3.83
C ALA A 248 12.26 -8.05 4.99
N PRO A 249 12.94 -6.88 4.97
CA PRO A 249 12.76 -5.84 5.97
C PRO A 249 11.29 -5.45 6.13
N VAL A 250 10.88 -5.25 7.38
CA VAL A 250 9.56 -4.70 7.70
C VAL A 250 9.59 -3.20 7.43
N LEU A 251 8.67 -2.74 6.57
CA LEU A 251 8.49 -1.32 6.26
C LEU A 251 7.41 -0.68 7.15
N TYR A 252 6.35 -1.43 7.43
CA TYR A 252 5.22 -0.94 8.20
C TYR A 252 4.57 -2.08 8.97
N ASP A 253 4.45 -1.94 10.28
CA ASP A 253 3.84 -2.92 11.18
C ASP A 253 2.94 -2.21 12.19
N ARG A 254 2.49 -2.95 13.21
CA ARG A 254 1.70 -2.40 14.30
C ARG A 254 2.36 -1.21 15.01
N ALA A 255 3.68 -1.26 15.25
CA ALA A 255 4.38 -0.22 16.00
C ALA A 255 4.49 1.06 15.17
N THR A 256 4.83 0.92 13.88
CA THR A 256 4.80 2.04 12.94
C THR A 256 3.38 2.59 12.79
N HIS A 257 2.37 1.72 12.68
CA HIS A 257 0.96 2.13 12.64
C HIS A 257 0.56 2.93 13.89
N GLN A 258 0.91 2.46 15.08
CA GLN A 258 0.65 3.19 16.33
C GLN A 258 1.31 4.57 16.31
N LYS A 259 2.61 4.62 15.99
CA LYS A 259 3.40 5.85 15.95
C LYS A 259 2.82 6.87 14.97
N GLU A 260 2.37 6.43 13.80
CA GLU A 260 1.94 7.33 12.73
C GLU A 260 0.45 7.67 12.76
N GLN A 261 -0.39 6.70 13.12
CA GLN A 261 -1.85 6.83 13.03
C GLN A 261 -2.52 7.07 14.38
N VAL A 262 -1.84 6.79 15.50
CA VAL A 262 -2.42 6.94 16.84
C VAL A 262 -1.77 8.08 17.62
N THR A 263 -0.43 8.12 17.68
CA THR A 263 0.30 9.10 18.49
C THR A 263 -0.06 10.57 18.20
N PRO A 264 -0.20 11.03 16.94
CA PRO A 264 -0.56 12.42 16.67
C PRO A 264 -1.91 12.84 17.26
N TRP A 265 -2.88 11.93 17.24
CA TRP A 265 -4.21 12.16 17.80
C TRP A 265 -4.23 12.02 19.33
N LYS A 266 -3.40 11.15 19.92
CA LYS A 266 -3.22 11.13 21.40
C LYS A 266 -2.66 12.45 21.91
N ALA A 267 -1.77 13.12 21.16
CA ALA A 267 -1.29 14.45 21.49
C ALA A 267 -2.41 15.51 21.47
N LEU A 268 -3.44 15.30 20.64
CA LEU A 268 -4.66 16.12 20.64
C LEU A 268 -5.58 15.80 21.82
N GLU A 269 -5.76 14.51 22.17
CA GLU A 269 -6.53 14.10 23.36
C GLU A 269 -5.92 14.62 24.66
N ALA A 270 -4.60 14.73 24.75
CA ALA A 270 -3.91 15.34 25.88
C ALA A 270 -4.31 16.81 26.12
N GLN A 271 -4.92 17.46 25.12
CA GLN A 271 -5.44 18.82 25.17
C GLN A 271 -6.97 18.88 25.38
N GLY A 272 -7.61 17.73 25.67
CA GLY A 272 -9.04 17.62 25.99
C GLY A 272 -9.94 17.24 24.81
N ALA A 273 -9.39 16.90 23.64
CA ALA A 273 -10.17 16.28 22.58
C ALA A 273 -10.67 14.89 22.97
N ARG A 274 -11.75 14.45 22.32
CA ARG A 274 -12.14 13.04 22.24
C ARG A 274 -11.96 12.59 20.80
N VAL A 275 -11.34 11.42 20.61
CA VAL A 275 -11.08 10.87 19.27
C VAL A 275 -11.87 9.59 19.05
N HIS A 276 -12.35 9.42 17.81
CA HIS A 276 -13.04 8.24 17.31
C HIS A 276 -12.48 7.87 15.94
N VAL A 277 -12.41 6.59 15.61
CA VAL A 277 -12.08 6.14 14.25
C VAL A 277 -13.39 6.03 13.46
N GLY A 278 -13.75 7.09 12.73
CA GLY A 278 -15.06 7.21 12.08
C GLY A 278 -15.25 6.26 10.90
N GLU A 279 -14.15 5.90 10.24
CA GLU A 279 -14.18 4.85 9.21
C GLU A 279 -12.88 4.07 9.18
N TRP A 280 -13.00 2.78 8.92
CA TRP A 280 -11.88 1.90 8.65
C TRP A 280 -12.34 0.62 7.97
N GLY A 281 -11.38 -0.18 7.52
CA GLY A 281 -11.60 -1.53 7.01
C GLY A 281 -10.66 -1.87 5.86
N ALA A 282 -10.73 -3.12 5.42
CA ALA A 282 -10.00 -3.57 4.24
C ALA A 282 -10.98 -3.97 3.14
N PHE A 283 -10.67 -3.60 1.90
CA PHE A 283 -11.44 -4.01 0.74
C PHE A 283 -11.32 -5.53 0.49
N ASN A 284 -12.28 -6.08 -0.25
CA ASN A 284 -12.46 -7.52 -0.41
C ASN A 284 -11.44 -8.22 -1.32
N ARG A 285 -10.51 -7.47 -1.92
CA ARG A 285 -9.44 -8.03 -2.75
C ARG A 285 -8.18 -8.37 -1.96
N THR A 286 -7.99 -7.77 -0.79
CA THR A 286 -6.90 -8.14 0.12
C THR A 286 -7.13 -9.57 0.60
N PRO A 287 -6.13 -10.47 0.50
CA PRO A 287 -6.21 -11.81 1.05
C PRO A 287 -6.67 -11.77 2.50
N HIS A 288 -7.66 -12.59 2.80
CA HIS A 288 -8.35 -12.55 4.08
C HIS A 288 -7.42 -12.74 5.29
N PRO A 289 -6.42 -13.66 5.29
CA PRO A 289 -5.46 -13.75 6.38
C PRO A 289 -4.65 -12.47 6.62
N VAL A 290 -4.28 -11.76 5.54
CA VAL A 290 -3.54 -10.49 5.61
C VAL A 290 -4.46 -9.40 6.18
N ALA A 291 -5.69 -9.32 5.68
CA ALA A 291 -6.69 -8.37 6.17
C ALA A 291 -6.94 -8.57 7.67
N LEU A 292 -7.22 -9.79 8.14
CA LEU A 292 -7.48 -10.06 9.55
C LEU A 292 -6.29 -9.73 10.45
N ALA A 293 -5.07 -10.07 10.04
CA ALA A 293 -3.87 -9.77 10.82
C ALA A 293 -3.65 -8.26 10.97
N TRP A 294 -3.85 -7.49 9.89
CA TRP A 294 -3.81 -6.03 9.92
C TRP A 294 -4.94 -5.43 10.76
N MET A 295 -6.18 -5.90 10.57
CA MET A 295 -7.34 -5.46 11.34
C MET A 295 -7.12 -5.69 12.83
N GLU A 296 -6.56 -6.83 13.24
CA GLU A 296 -6.27 -7.12 14.64
C GLU A 296 -5.28 -6.12 15.24
N ASP A 297 -4.21 -5.76 14.51
CA ASP A 297 -3.23 -4.79 14.99
C ASP A 297 -3.80 -3.36 15.08
N CYS A 298 -4.67 -2.97 14.14
CA CYS A 298 -5.43 -1.72 14.23
C CYS A 298 -6.33 -1.71 15.48
N LEU A 299 -7.12 -2.77 15.68
CA LEU A 299 -8.03 -2.91 16.82
C LEU A 299 -7.29 -2.93 18.17
N ARG A 300 -6.15 -3.61 18.26
CA ARG A 300 -5.26 -3.59 19.44
C ARG A 300 -4.81 -2.17 19.76
N ASN A 301 -4.32 -1.45 18.75
CA ASN A 301 -3.85 -0.08 18.91
C ASN A 301 -4.98 0.86 19.36
N TRP A 302 -6.20 0.72 18.82
CA TRP A 302 -7.34 1.55 19.21
C TRP A 302 -7.91 1.20 20.58
N LYS A 303 -7.93 -0.09 20.94
CA LYS A 303 -8.30 -0.55 22.29
C LYS A 303 -7.34 0.00 23.35
N GLU A 304 -6.03 -0.04 23.07
CA GLU A 304 -5.01 0.57 23.94
C GLU A 304 -5.14 2.10 24.01
N ALA A 305 -5.54 2.75 22.91
CA ALA A 305 -5.79 4.19 22.87
C ALA A 305 -7.06 4.63 23.62
N GLY A 306 -8.00 3.70 23.83
CA GLY A 306 -9.33 3.96 24.39
C GLY A 306 -10.35 4.48 23.36
N TRP A 307 -10.17 4.16 22.08
CA TRP A 307 -10.99 4.69 20.99
C TRP A 307 -12.06 3.71 20.54
N GLY A 308 -13.28 4.22 20.32
CA GLY A 308 -14.28 3.52 19.53
C GLY A 308 -13.97 3.60 18.04
N TRP A 309 -14.56 2.71 17.25
CA TRP A 309 -14.37 2.61 15.80
C TRP A 309 -15.66 2.27 15.08
N ALA A 310 -15.75 2.60 13.80
CA ALA A 310 -16.87 2.24 12.93
C ALA A 310 -16.34 1.64 11.61
N LEU A 311 -16.64 0.36 11.38
CA LEU A 311 -16.29 -0.32 10.12
C LEU A 311 -17.09 0.32 8.98
N TRP A 312 -16.44 0.59 7.85
CA TRP A 312 -17.01 1.35 6.75
C TRP A 312 -18.33 0.78 6.23
N GLU A 313 -18.43 -0.54 6.17
CA GLU A 313 -19.64 -1.23 5.73
C GLU A 313 -20.03 -2.31 6.74
N LEU A 314 -21.34 -2.44 7.01
CA LEU A 314 -21.87 -3.67 7.59
C LEU A 314 -21.99 -4.75 6.52
N ARG A 315 -22.59 -4.37 5.38
CA ARG A 315 -22.76 -5.18 4.17
C ARG A 315 -22.03 -4.52 3.01
N GLY A 316 -21.14 -5.25 2.36
CA GLY A 316 -20.32 -4.73 1.25
C GLY A 316 -18.86 -5.16 1.34
N GLY A 317 -18.04 -4.72 0.39
CA GLY A 317 -16.64 -5.14 0.24
C GLY A 317 -15.72 -4.88 1.44
N PHE A 318 -16.09 -3.97 2.35
CA PHE A 318 -15.38 -3.69 3.61
C PHE A 318 -16.01 -4.37 4.84
N GLY A 319 -17.20 -4.95 4.68
CA GLY A 319 -18.01 -5.43 5.80
C GLY A 319 -17.84 -6.90 6.14
N VAL A 320 -18.54 -7.30 7.22
CA VAL A 320 -18.62 -8.70 7.66
C VAL A 320 -19.68 -9.51 6.91
N LEU A 321 -20.63 -8.84 6.26
CA LEU A 321 -21.72 -9.47 5.52
C LEU A 321 -21.59 -9.18 4.03
N ASP A 322 -21.84 -10.19 3.20
CA ASP A 322 -21.90 -10.10 1.75
C ASP A 322 -20.67 -9.41 1.12
N SER A 323 -19.50 -9.59 1.73
CA SER A 323 -18.28 -8.88 1.32
C SER A 323 -17.64 -9.39 0.05
N ASN A 324 -18.02 -10.59 -0.40
CA ASN A 324 -17.54 -11.19 -1.66
C ASN A 324 -16.01 -11.32 -1.75
N ARG A 325 -15.34 -11.56 -0.63
CA ARG A 325 -13.94 -12.02 -0.58
C ARG A 325 -13.86 -13.41 -1.21
N ALA A 326 -12.86 -13.64 -2.05
CA ALA A 326 -12.73 -14.88 -2.81
C ALA A 326 -12.27 -16.08 -1.95
N ASP A 327 -11.67 -15.81 -0.80
CA ASP A 327 -10.97 -16.77 0.07
C ASP A 327 -11.60 -16.90 1.47
N VAL A 328 -12.86 -16.46 1.62
CA VAL A 328 -13.62 -16.59 2.86
C VAL A 328 -14.63 -17.74 2.78
N PRO A 329 -14.58 -18.70 3.72
CA PRO A 329 -15.65 -19.68 3.89
C PRO A 329 -16.82 -19.03 4.64
N TYR A 330 -17.76 -18.45 3.90
CA TYR A 330 -18.92 -17.76 4.46
C TYR A 330 -19.92 -18.72 5.14
N GLU A 331 -20.51 -18.26 6.24
CA GLU A 331 -21.64 -18.90 6.93
C GLU A 331 -22.96 -18.29 6.43
N ASP A 332 -24.01 -19.10 6.24
CA ASP A 332 -25.36 -18.53 6.04
C ASP A 332 -25.87 -17.96 7.36
N PHE A 333 -26.15 -16.66 7.36
CA PHE A 333 -26.69 -15.97 8.52
C PHE A 333 -27.89 -15.12 8.09
N ARG A 334 -29.10 -15.64 8.33
CA ARG A 334 -30.37 -14.94 8.05
C ARG A 334 -30.48 -14.50 6.57
N GLY A 335 -30.02 -15.35 5.65
CA GLY A 335 -30.05 -15.07 4.21
C GLY A 335 -28.89 -14.18 3.70
N HIS A 336 -27.88 -13.95 4.53
CA HIS A 336 -26.66 -13.23 4.16
C HIS A 336 -25.43 -14.12 4.31
N LYS A 337 -24.37 -13.80 3.56
CA LYS A 337 -23.07 -14.47 3.68
C LYS A 337 -22.24 -13.80 4.77
N LEU A 338 -22.06 -14.46 5.90
CA LEU A 338 -21.33 -13.95 7.05
C LEU A 338 -19.88 -14.43 7.08
N ASP A 339 -18.96 -13.47 7.17
CA ASP A 339 -17.58 -13.70 7.57
C ASP A 339 -17.50 -13.85 9.10
N ARG A 340 -17.64 -15.10 9.56
CA ARG A 340 -17.60 -15.42 10.99
C ARG A 340 -16.28 -15.01 11.62
N LYS A 341 -15.16 -15.17 10.93
CA LYS A 341 -13.82 -14.88 11.48
C LYS A 341 -13.64 -13.39 11.69
N MET A 342 -14.01 -12.56 10.71
CA MET A 342 -13.97 -11.11 10.86
C MET A 342 -14.93 -10.65 11.97
N LEU A 343 -16.15 -11.19 12.04
CA LEU A 343 -17.09 -10.83 13.11
C LEU A 343 -16.55 -11.14 14.51
N GLU A 344 -16.01 -12.33 14.74
CA GLU A 344 -15.46 -12.68 16.06
C GLU A 344 -14.21 -11.86 16.39
N LEU A 345 -13.38 -11.51 15.40
CA LEU A 345 -12.28 -10.57 15.58
C LEU A 345 -12.80 -9.20 16.07
N LEU A 346 -13.80 -8.64 15.37
CA LEU A 346 -14.40 -7.36 15.74
C LEU A 346 -15.03 -7.37 17.14
N ARG A 347 -15.60 -8.51 17.58
CA ARG A 347 -16.21 -8.64 18.92
C ARG A 347 -15.19 -8.77 20.05
N ALA A 348 -13.96 -9.14 19.74
CA ALA A 348 -12.90 -9.33 20.74
C ALA A 348 -12.26 -8.00 21.22
N TYR A 349 -12.50 -6.90 20.49
CA TYR A 349 -11.93 -5.58 20.71
C TYR A 349 -13.03 -4.52 20.84
#